data_AF-A0A7Y3GPM3-F1
#
_entry.id   AF-A0A7Y3GPM3-F1
#
_cell.length_a   1.000
_cell.length_b   1.000
_cell.length_c   1.000
_cell.angle_alpha   90.00
_cell.angle_beta   90.00
_cell.angle_gamma   90.00
#
_symmetry.space_group_name_H-M   'P 1'
#
loop_
_entity.id
_entity.type
_entity.pdbx_description
1 polymer ?
#
loop_
_entity_poly.entity_id
_entity_poly.type
_entity_poly.pdbx_seq_one_letter_code
_entity_poly.pdbx_strand_id
1 'polypeptide(L)'
;MPCTTANGYMFFTLNKECQIGIRFSKDVRKKYLEEYKMTIFKSYNAVMHGYILLRDDMLKDMNNMVRPLNKSYDYVIILESK
;
A
#
# COMPACT_ATOMS: atom_id res chain seq x y z
N MET A 1 3.68 14.94 -2.31
CA MET A 1 3.50 14.20 -1.05
C MET A 1 4.55 13.12 -1.01
N PRO A 2 5.18 12.81 0.14
CA PRO A 2 6.28 11.86 0.18
C PRO A 2 5.84 10.46 -0.24
N CYS A 3 6.70 9.78 -0.99
CA CYS A 3 6.52 8.40 -1.42
C CYS A 3 7.86 7.67 -1.34
N THR A 4 7.82 6.37 -1.06
CA THR A 4 8.99 5.50 -1.06
C THR A 4 8.94 4.60 -2.28
N THR A 5 10.07 4.49 -2.96
CA THR A 5 10.25 3.68 -4.16
C THR A 5 11.32 2.61 -3.93
N ALA A 6 11.17 1.49 -4.62
CA ALA A 6 12.19 0.45 -4.74
C ALA A 6 12.08 -0.16 -6.14
N ASN A 7 13.22 -0.51 -6.76
CA ASN A 7 13.26 -1.08 -8.12
C ASN A 7 12.50 -0.22 -9.17
N GLY A 8 12.53 1.11 -9.02
CA GLY A 8 11.80 2.04 -9.91
C GLY A 8 10.28 2.11 -9.70
N TYR A 9 9.74 1.39 -8.70
CA TYR A 9 8.31 1.37 -8.40
C TYR A 9 7.99 2.02 -7.06
N MET A 10 6.98 2.88 -7.05
CA MET A 10 6.34 3.36 -5.81
C MET A 10 5.53 2.23 -5.17
N PHE A 11 5.74 2.04 -3.87
CA PHE A 11 5.05 1.01 -3.08
C PHE A 11 4.46 1.52 -1.76
N PHE A 12 4.98 2.62 -1.23
CA PHE A 12 4.46 3.31 -0.05
C PHE A 12 4.25 4.80 -0.36
N THR A 13 3.13 5.36 0.06
CA THR A 13 2.79 6.77 -0.18
C THR A 13 1.93 7.35 0.93
N LEU A 14 2.11 8.63 1.21
CA LEU A 14 1.22 9.44 2.04
C LEU A 14 0.42 10.37 1.12
N ASN A 15 -0.87 10.64 1.39
CA ASN A 15 -1.65 11.65 0.65
C ASN A 15 -1.83 12.96 1.45
N LYS A 16 -2.60 13.92 0.92
CA LYS A 16 -2.84 15.24 1.56
C LYS A 16 -3.71 15.13 2.80
N GLU A 17 -4.48 14.06 2.88
CA GLU A 17 -5.37 13.70 3.96
C GLU A 17 -4.64 12.92 5.08
N CYS A 18 -3.31 12.87 5.03
CA CYS A 18 -2.44 12.12 5.96
C CYS A 18 -2.74 10.60 6.01
N GLN A 19 -3.27 10.06 4.92
CA GLN A 19 -3.57 8.64 4.79
C GLN A 19 -2.43 7.91 4.08
N ILE A 20 -2.20 6.67 4.50
CA ILE A 20 -1.14 5.81 3.97
C ILE A 20 -1.71 4.85 2.93
N GLY A 21 -1.06 4.83 1.76
CA GLY A 21 -1.31 3.86 0.71
C GLY A 21 -0.15 2.87 0.60
N ILE A 22 -0.47 1.57 0.56
CA ILE A 22 0.52 0.50 0.32
C ILE A 22 0.14 -0.28 -0.94
N ARG A 23 1.11 -0.52 -1.82
CA ARG A 23 0.92 -1.22 -3.09
C ARG A 23 1.02 -2.73 -2.96
N PHE A 24 0.16 -3.46 -3.65
CA PHE A 24 0.20 -4.91 -3.74
C PHE A 24 -0.03 -5.40 -5.16
N SER A 25 0.26 -6.68 -5.40
CA SER A 25 -0.24 -7.40 -6.57
C SER A 25 -1.77 -7.42 -6.58
N LYS A 26 -2.36 -7.67 -7.76
CA LYS A 26 -3.81 -7.69 -7.97
C LYS A 26 -4.51 -8.66 -7.01
N ASP A 27 -3.95 -9.85 -6.83
CA ASP A 27 -4.54 -10.91 -6.01
C ASP A 27 -4.42 -10.60 -4.51
N VAL A 28 -3.27 -10.11 -4.08
CA VAL A 28 -3.06 -9.72 -2.68
C VAL A 28 -3.96 -8.54 -2.31
N ARG A 29 -4.09 -7.54 -3.21
CA ARG A 29 -5.02 -6.43 -3.02
C ARG A 29 -6.46 -6.94 -2.87
N LYS A 30 -6.90 -7.87 -3.73
CA LYS A 30 -8.25 -8.46 -3.64
C LYS A 30 -8.47 -9.12 -2.28
N LYS A 31 -7.49 -9.90 -1.80
CA LYS A 31 -7.51 -10.52 -0.47
C LYS A 31 -7.69 -9.48 0.65
N TYR A 32 -6.94 -8.38 0.62
CA TYR A 32 -7.08 -7.30 1.62
C TYR A 32 -8.45 -6.62 1.60
N LEU A 33 -9.02 -6.39 0.42
CA LEU A 33 -10.32 -5.75 0.29
C LEU A 33 -11.47 -6.69 0.73
N GLU A 34 -11.41 -7.97 0.36
CA GLU A 34 -12.50 -8.93 0.60
C GLU A 34 -12.42 -9.58 1.98
N GLU A 35 -11.27 -10.13 2.36
CA GLU A 35 -11.13 -10.90 3.60
C GLU A 35 -10.87 -9.98 4.80
N TYR A 36 -10.01 -8.98 4.62
CA TYR A 36 -9.60 -8.07 5.70
C TYR A 36 -10.42 -6.78 5.76
N LYS A 37 -11.44 -6.65 4.89
CA LYS A 37 -12.34 -5.48 4.79
C LYS A 37 -11.59 -4.15 4.73
N MET A 38 -10.42 -4.14 4.07
CA MET A 38 -9.67 -2.91 3.81
C MET A 38 -10.38 -2.09 2.74
N THR A 39 -10.03 -0.82 2.65
CA THR A 39 -10.62 0.11 1.68
C THR A 39 -9.64 0.49 0.59
N ILE A 40 -10.17 0.98 -0.52
CA ILE A 40 -9.36 1.49 -1.63
C ILE A 40 -8.64 2.77 -1.22
N PHE A 41 -7.37 2.89 -1.62
CA PHE A 41 -6.64 4.13 -1.44
C PHE A 41 -7.04 5.16 -2.50
N LYS A 42 -7.30 6.39 -2.05
CA LYS A 42 -7.59 7.54 -2.93
C LYS A 42 -6.56 8.63 -2.66
N SER A 43 -6.14 9.30 -3.73
CA SER A 43 -5.29 10.49 -3.62
C SER A 43 -5.74 11.49 -4.67
N TYR A 44 -5.93 12.75 -4.29
CA TYR A 44 -6.44 13.80 -5.20
C TYR A 44 -7.77 13.42 -5.87
N ASN A 45 -8.71 12.83 -5.11
CA ASN A 45 -9.99 12.30 -5.59
C ASN A 45 -9.90 11.20 -6.66
N ALA A 46 -8.71 10.70 -6.98
CA ALA A 46 -8.50 9.58 -7.89
C ALA A 46 -8.25 8.28 -7.12
N VAL A 47 -8.78 7.16 -7.64
CA VAL A 47 -8.51 5.82 -7.10
C VAL A 47 -7.11 5.39 -7.54
N MET A 48 -6.24 5.06 -6.59
CA MET A 48 -4.91 4.54 -6.90
C MET A 48 -4.96 3.03 -7.09
N HIS A 49 -4.90 2.59 -8.35
CA HIS A 49 -4.90 1.17 -8.68
C HIS A 49 -3.67 0.44 -8.11
N GLY A 50 -3.91 -0.73 -7.52
CA GLY A 50 -2.87 -1.51 -6.86
C GLY A 50 -2.59 -1.11 -5.42
N TYR A 51 -3.20 -0.03 -4.91
CA TYR A 51 -3.04 0.40 -3.53
C TYR A 51 -4.25 0.04 -2.66
N ILE A 52 -3.97 -0.20 -1.37
CA ILE A 52 -4.97 -0.25 -0.30
C ILE A 52 -4.71 0.87 0.70
N LEU A 53 -5.77 1.36 1.33
CA LEU A 53 -5.69 2.32 2.42
C LEU A 53 -5.32 1.56 3.70
N LEU A 54 -4.23 1.95 4.35
CA LEU A 54 -3.89 1.45 5.68
C LEU A 54 -4.82 2.10 6.71
N ARG A 55 -5.43 1.29 7.57
CA ARG A 55 -6.31 1.80 8.64
C ARG A 55 -5.51 2.34 9.81
N ASP A 56 -6.04 3.37 10.47
CA ASP A 56 -5.39 4.03 11.60
C ASP A 56 -5.14 3.09 12.79
N ASP A 57 -5.99 2.08 13.02
CA ASP A 57 -5.79 1.11 14.10
C ASP A 57 -4.59 0.19 13.86
N MET A 58 -4.20 -0.04 12.61
CA MET A 58 -2.98 -0.79 12.28
C MET A 58 -1.71 -0.02 12.62
N LEU A 59 -1.77 1.31 12.75
CA LEU A 59 -0.64 2.13 13.16
C LEU A 59 -0.33 2.03 14.65
N LYS A 60 -1.25 1.48 15.45
CA LYS A 60 -1.06 1.30 16.89
C LYS A 60 -0.10 0.16 17.24
N ASP A 61 0.12 -0.78 16.32
CA ASP A 61 1.05 -1.89 16.48
C ASP A 61 1.99 -1.94 15.28
N MET A 62 3.29 -1.77 15.55
CA MET A 62 4.33 -1.77 14.55
C MET A 62 4.32 -3.05 13.69
N ASN A 63 3.97 -4.21 14.26
CA ASN A 63 3.91 -5.46 13.51
C ASN A 63 2.82 -5.45 12.44
N ASN A 64 1.70 -4.77 12.70
CA ASN A 64 0.60 -4.63 11.75
C ASN A 64 0.97 -3.73 10.57
N MET A 65 1.95 -2.83 10.74
CA MET A 65 2.49 -2.01 9.65
C MET A 65 3.63 -2.71 8.91
N VAL A 66 4.58 -3.31 9.62
CA VAL A 66 5.80 -3.89 9.04
C VAL A 66 5.47 -5.08 8.12
N ARG A 67 4.53 -5.95 8.52
CA ARG A 67 4.13 -7.12 7.71
C ARG A 67 3.60 -6.75 6.31
N PRO A 68 2.58 -5.89 6.17
CA PRO A 68 2.11 -5.49 4.85
C PRO A 68 3.16 -4.69 4.07
N LEU A 69 3.97 -3.87 4.74
CA LEU A 69 5.02 -3.09 4.09
C LEU A 69 6.12 -3.97 3.48
N ASN A 70 6.62 -4.97 4.22
CA ASN A 70 7.60 -5.92 3.70
C ASN A 70 7.03 -6.71 2.51
N LYS A 71 5.78 -7.17 2.61
CA LYS A 71 5.12 -7.86 1.51
C LYS A 71 4.97 -6.98 0.25
N SER A 72 4.77 -5.68 0.44
CA SER A 72 4.73 -4.70 -0.64
C SER A 72 6.10 -4.49 -1.28
N TYR A 73 7.14 -4.39 -0.44
CA TYR A 73 8.53 -4.30 -0.87
C TYR A 73 8.98 -5.52 -1.68
N ASP A 74 8.77 -6.72 -1.14
CA ASP A 74 9.09 -7.99 -1.82
C ASP A 74 8.41 -8.06 -3.19
N TYR A 75 7.16 -7.61 -3.28
CA TYR A 75 6.43 -7.56 -4.54
C TYR A 75 7.08 -6.61 -5.56
N VAL A 76 7.51 -5.41 -5.17
CA VAL A 76 8.10 -4.46 -6.13
C VAL A 76 9.54 -4.79 -6.52
N ILE A 77 10.29 -5.48 -5.66
CA ILE A 77 11.65 -5.94 -5.96
C ILE A 77 11.67 -6.99 -7.07
N ILE A 78 10.66 -7.88 -7.14
CA ILE A 78 10.61 -8.94 -8.16
C ILE A 78 10.05 -8.48 -9.51
N LEU A 79 9.53 -7.25 -9.61
CA LEU A 79 9.05 -6.72 -10.89
C LEU A 79 10.24 -6.45 -11.82
N GLU A 80 9.99 -6.47 -13.12
CA GLU A 80 10.96 -6.01 -14.11
C GLU A 80 11.36 -4.56 -13.81
N SER A 81 12.66 -4.26 -13.68
CA SER A 81 13.10 -2.91 -13.31
C SER A 81 12.56 -1.87 -14.30
N LYS A 82 12.14 -0.73 -13.77
CA LYS A 82 11.75 0.45 -14.56
C LYS A 82 12.91 1.37 -14.87
#